data_AF-A0A1Q6Z5R3-F1
#
_entry.id   AF-A0A1Q6Z5R3-F1
#
_cell.length_a   1.000
_cell.length_b   1.000
_cell.length_c   1.000
_cell.angle_alpha   90.00
_cell.angle_beta   90.00
_cell.angle_gamma   90.00
#
_symmetry.space_group_name_H-M   'P 1'
#
loop_
_entity.id
_entity.type
_entity.pdbx_description
1 polymer ?
#
loop_
_entity_poly.entity_id
_entity_poly.type
_entity_poly.pdbx_seq_one_letter_code
_entity_poly.pdbx_strand_id
1 'polypeptide(L)' 'MLPEEREKKVSELRAELTTIRTQVNSGGTVDNPARVRELRRAIARLLTAQNLKAPTEKA' A
#
# COMPACT_ATOMS: atom_id res chain seq x y z
N MET A 1 -1.67 10.65 11.91
CA MET A 1 -1.50 10.78 10.46
C MET A 1 -2.58 11.66 9.88
N LEU A 2 -2.15 12.79 9.34
CA LEU A 2 -2.96 13.65 8.48
C LEU A 2 -3.35 12.88 7.21
N PRO A 3 -4.45 13.27 6.52
CA PRO A 3 -4.85 12.65 5.25
C PRO A 3 -3.71 12.60 4.23
N GLU A 4 -2.96 13.68 4.07
CA GLU A 4 -1.82 13.79 3.14
C GLU A 4 -0.69 12.80 3.47
N GLU A 5 -0.37 12.63 4.76
CA GLU A 5 0.64 11.67 5.19
C GLU A 5 0.23 10.23 4.88
N ARG A 6 -1.07 9.92 4.93
CA ARG A 6 -1.60 8.59 4.56
C ARG A 6 -1.48 8.34 3.07
N GLU A 7 -1.81 9.34 2.25
CA GLU A 7 -1.68 9.25 0.80
C GLU A 7 -0.22 9.07 0.37
N LYS A 8 0.69 9.84 0.96
CA LYS A 8 2.13 9.66 0.76
C LYS A 8 2.56 8.25 1.15
N LYS A 9 2.08 7.74 2.29
CA LYS A 9 2.42 6.39 2.75
C LYS A 9 1.88 5.30 1.82
N VAL A 10 0.67 5.47 1.30
CA VAL A 10 0.10 4.55 0.30
C VAL A 10 0.91 4.55 -0.98
N SER A 11 1.38 5.72 -1.44
CA SER A 11 2.24 5.86 -2.62
C SER A 11 3.56 5.11 -2.43
N GLU A 12 4.23 5.29 -1.29
CA GLU A 12 5.47 4.57 -0.94
C GLU A 12 5.26 3.04 -0.98
N LEU A 13 4.20 2.54 -0.35
CA LEU A 13 3.91 1.10 -0.30
C LEU A 13 3.57 0.53 -1.69
N ARG A 14 2.94 1.33 -2.56
CA ARG A 14 2.66 0.94 -3.95
C ARG A 14 3.94 0.88 -4.79
N ALA A 15 4.85 1.84 -4.61
CA ALA A 15 6.14 1.84 -5.28
C ALA A 15 6.94 0.58 -4.92
N GLU A 16 7.01 0.25 -3.63
CA GLU A 16 7.68 -0.96 -3.16
C GLU A 16 7.06 -2.24 -3.74
N LEU A 17 5.72 -2.33 -3.72
CA LEU A 17 4.99 -3.46 -4.30
C LEU A 17 5.27 -3.61 -5.80
N THR A 18 5.44 -2.49 -6.51
CA THR A 18 5.72 -2.47 -7.95
C THR A 18 7.12 -3.02 -8.22
N THR A 19 8.14 -2.58 -7.47
CA THR A 19 9.50 -3.09 -7.58
C THR A 19 9.55 -4.61 -7.38
N ILE A 20 8.90 -5.12 -6.33
CA ILE A 20 8.88 -6.57 -6.06
C ILE A 20 8.16 -7.31 -7.20
N ARG A 21 7.03 -6.81 -7.69
CA ARG A 21 6.31 -7.42 -8.82
C ARG A 21 7.16 -7.44 -10.09
N THR A 22 7.89 -6.37 -10.37
CA THR A 22 8.79 -6.31 -11.52
C THR A 22 9.88 -7.36 -11.42
N GLN A 23 10.49 -7.52 -10.24
CA GLN A 23 11.49 -8.57 -10.01
C GLN A 23 10.91 -9.98 -10.26
N VAL A 24 9.73 -10.28 -9.71
CA VAL A 24 9.04 -11.56 -9.93
C VAL A 24 8.76 -11.78 -11.42
N ASN A 25 8.22 -10.77 -12.10
CA ASN A 25 7.81 -10.87 -13.50
C ASN A 25 9.00 -11.06 -14.44
N SER A 26 10.16 -10.48 -14.12
CA SER A 26 11.41 -10.68 -14.85
C SER A 26 12.06 -12.05 -14.58
N GLY A 27 11.40 -12.93 -13.81
CA GLY A 27 11.95 -14.23 -13.41
C GLY A 27 13.02 -14.14 -12.33
N GLY A 28 13.14 -13.00 -11.66
CA GLY A 28 14.08 -12.78 -10.56
C GLY A 28 13.60 -13.42 -9.25
N THR A 29 14.56 -13.75 -8.39
CA THR A 29 14.29 -14.25 -7.05
C THR A 29 13.87 -13.11 -6.13
N VAL A 30 12.85 -13.34 -5.29
CA VAL A 30 12.45 -12.41 -4.25
C VAL A 30 12.81 -12.99 -2.89
N ASP A 31 13.53 -12.21 -2.08
CA ASP A 31 14.00 -12.65 -0.76
C ASP A 31 12.85 -13.04 0.18
N ASN A 32 11.74 -12.31 0.11
CA ASN A 32 10.56 -12.58 0.91
C ASN A 32 9.26 -12.52 0.08
N PRO A 33 8.77 -13.67 -0.41
CA PRO A 33 7.49 -13.75 -1.13
C PRO A 33 6.29 -13.28 -0.29
N ALA A 34 6.35 -13.40 1.04
CA ALA A 34 5.27 -12.96 1.92
C ALA A 34 5.12 -11.43 1.97
N ARG A 35 6.19 -10.69 1.63
CA ARG A 35 6.19 -9.21 1.62
C ARG A 35 5.13 -8.64 0.67
N VAL A 36 4.90 -9.27 -0.48
CA VAL A 36 3.84 -8.88 -1.42
C VAL A 36 2.47 -8.90 -0.75
N ARG A 37 2.17 -9.94 0.03
CA ARG A 37 0.91 -10.09 0.76
C ARG A 37 0.77 -9.05 1.87
N GLU A 38 1.87 -8.78 2.59
CA GLU A 38 1.91 -7.78 3.66
C GLU A 38 1.66 -6.37 3.13
N LEU A 39 2.35 -5.97 2.06
CA LEU A 39 2.19 -4.67 1.41
C LEU A 39 0.75 -4.45 0.93
N ARG A 40 0.14 -5.46 0.28
CA ARG A 40 -1.26 -5.41 -0.14
C ARG A 40 -2.21 -5.17 1.04
N ARG A 41 -2.00 -5.86 2.16
CA ARG A 41 -2.83 -5.71 3.37
C ARG A 41 -2.60 -4.35 4.04
N ALA A 42 -1.36 -3.87 4.08
CA ALA A 42 -1.04 -2.55 4.64
C ALA A 42 -1.72 -1.43 3.86
N ILE A 43 -1.64 -1.46 2.52
CA ILE A 43 -2.34 -0.50 1.64
C ILE A 43 -3.85 -0.55 1.89
N ALA A 44 -4.45 -1.74 1.92
CA ALA A 44 -5.88 -1.90 2.15
C ALA A 44 -6.31 -1.29 3.50
N ARG A 45 -5.59 -1.57 4.60
CA ARG A 45 -5.89 -1.01 5.93
C ARG A 45 -5.80 0.51 5.96
N LEU A 46 -4.79 1.10 5.30
CA LEU A 46 -4.64 2.56 5.23
C LEU A 46 -5.81 3.21 4.48
N LEU A 47 -6.18 2.65 3.34
CA LEU A 47 -7.32 3.12 2.53
C LEU A 47 -8.65 2.96 3.29
N THR A 48 -8.87 1.84 3.97
CA THR A 48 -10.05 1.64 4.81
C THR A 48 -10.11 2.68 5.92
N ALA A 49 -9.00 2.93 6.62
CA ALA A 49 -8.95 3.92 7.68
C ALA A 49 -9.14 5.36 7.17
N GLN A 50 -8.76 5.66 5.93
CA GLN A 50 -9.06 6.93 5.27
C GLN A 50 -10.57 7.05 4.96
N ASN A 51 -11.15 5.99 4.40
CA ASN A 51 -12.58 5.97 4.04
C ASN A 51 -13.51 6.03 5.27
N LEU A 52 -13.09 5.47 6.40
CA LEU A 52 -13.84 5.56 7.67
C LEU A 52 -13.81 6.94 8.31
N LYS A 53 -12.80 7.78 8.01
CA LYS A 53 -12.71 9.16 8.51
C LYS A 53 -13.42 10.19 7.63
N ALA A 54 -13.50 9.93 6.32
CA ALA A 54 -14.18 10.80 5.37
C ALA A 54 -15.73 10.90 5.43
N PRO A 55 -16.52 10.02 6.08
CA PRO A 55 -17.98 10.09 5.98
C PRO A 55 -18.59 11.29 6.72
N THR A 56 -17.84 11.94 7.62
CA THR A 56 -18.35 13.01 8.49
C THR A 56 -18.11 14.43 7.96
N GLU A 57 -17.36 14.62 6.88
CA GLU A 57 -17.04 15.96 6.33
C GLU A 57 -17.78 16.30 5.03
N LYS A 58 -18.57 15.36 4.47
CA LYS A 58 -19.27 15.55 3.19
C LYS A 58 -20.81 15.50 3.29
N ALA A 59 -21.37 15.71 4.48
CA ALA A 59 -22.82 15.75 4.71
C ALA A 59 -23.29 17.16 5.07
#